data_AF-A0A7C1V139-F1
#
_entry.id   AF-A0A7C1V139-F1
#
_cell.length_a   1.000
_cell.length_b   1.000
_cell.length_c   1.000
_cell.angle_alpha   90.00
_cell.angle_beta   90.00
_cell.angle_gamma   90.00
#
_symmetry.space_group_name_H-M   'P 1'
#
loop_
_entity.id
_entity.type
_entity.pdbx_description
1 polymer ?
#
loop_
_entity_poly.entity_id
_entity_poly.type
_entity_poly.pdbx_seq_one_letter_code
_entity_poly.pdbx_strand_id
1 'polypeptide(L)'
;MGSLIKNSTADVRVGGNLAGAVDEVRISDVARYSGSTYTEPTSPLTCDEHTRALWHFDEFEGATVFHDTCGTADNVLVGYNGAHAEGVPVHRIYLPLTIRQY
;
A
#
# COMPACT_ATOMS: atom_id res chain seq x y z
N MET A 1 21.90 5.03 -0.78
CA MET A 1 21.80 4.71 0.66
C MET A 1 20.42 4.13 0.86
N GLY A 2 20.33 2.85 1.21
CA GLY A 2 19.11 2.06 1.05
C GLY A 2 18.41 1.76 2.37
N SER A 3 17.15 1.35 2.24
CA SER A 3 16.56 0.35 3.10
C SER A 3 16.11 -0.81 2.19
N LEU A 4 16.53 -2.01 2.58
CA LEU A 4 16.42 -3.23 1.80
C LEU A 4 16.11 -4.31 2.83
N ILE A 5 14.86 -4.79 2.89
CA ILE A 5 14.48 -5.84 3.84
C ILE A 5 15.02 -7.18 3.30
N LYS A 6 16.29 -7.50 3.62
CA LYS A 6 16.92 -8.80 3.28
C LYS A 6 16.71 -9.81 4.40
N ASN A 7 15.55 -10.45 4.49
CA ASN A 7 15.34 -11.53 5.46
C ASN A 7 15.47 -12.95 4.86
N SER A 8 15.47 -13.10 3.53
CA SER A 8 15.52 -14.40 2.86
C SER A 8 15.93 -14.24 1.38
N THR A 9 16.53 -15.27 0.79
CA THR A 9 16.73 -15.38 -0.68
C THR A 9 15.54 -16.02 -1.38
N ALA A 10 14.54 -16.49 -0.63
CA ALA A 10 13.29 -17.06 -1.10
C ALA A 10 12.11 -16.15 -0.76
N ASP A 11 11.08 -16.17 -1.61
CA ASP A 11 9.87 -15.38 -1.42
C ASP A 11 9.13 -15.80 -0.16
N VAL A 12 8.77 -14.82 0.68
CA VAL A 12 7.86 -15.06 1.81
C VAL A 12 6.43 -15.02 1.28
N ARG A 13 5.82 -16.19 1.11
CA ARG A 13 4.40 -16.29 0.75
C ARG A 13 3.55 -16.31 2.03
N VAL A 14 2.83 -15.22 2.28
CA VAL A 14 1.88 -15.13 3.38
C VAL A 14 0.49 -15.50 2.86
N GLY A 15 -0.07 -16.61 3.36
CA GLY A 15 -1.43 -17.04 3.00
C GLY A 15 -1.58 -17.74 1.64
N GLY A 16 -2.84 -17.97 1.27
CA GLY A 16 -3.27 -18.62 0.02
C GLY A 16 -3.84 -17.60 -0.98
N ASN A 17 -5.00 -17.91 -1.57
CA ASN A 17 -5.75 -16.93 -2.36
C ASN A 17 -6.66 -16.15 -1.42
N LEU A 18 -6.65 -14.82 -1.53
CA LEU A 18 -7.63 -13.96 -0.88
C LEU A 18 -8.79 -13.70 -1.86
N ALA A 19 -10.01 -14.01 -1.44
CA ALA A 19 -11.24 -13.65 -2.16
C ALA A 19 -11.87 -12.42 -1.50
N GLY A 20 -11.29 -11.25 -1.74
CA GLY A 20 -11.75 -9.99 -1.17
C GLY A 20 -10.76 -8.84 -1.37
N ALA A 21 -11.08 -7.70 -0.76
CA ALA A 21 -10.22 -6.53 -0.70
C ALA A 21 -9.42 -6.48 0.60
N VAL A 22 -8.29 -5.81 0.57
CA VAL A 22 -7.51 -5.41 1.75
C VAL A 22 -7.39 -3.91 1.76
N ASP A 23 -7.17 -3.39 2.95
CA ASP A 23 -6.83 -2.00 3.20
C ASP A 23 -5.82 -1.96 4.36
N GLU A 24 -5.05 -0.89 4.49
CA GLU A 24 -4.18 -0.61 5.64
C GLU A 24 -3.18 -1.74 5.97
N VAL A 25 -2.43 -2.22 4.97
CA VAL A 25 -1.47 -3.31 5.16
C VAL A 25 -0.18 -2.79 5.76
N ARG A 26 0.15 -3.24 6.97
CA ARG A 26 1.38 -2.89 7.70
C ARG A 26 2.28 -4.08 7.97
N ILE A 27 3.59 -3.88 7.78
CA ILE A 27 4.64 -4.78 8.28
C ILE A 27 5.31 -4.13 9.48
N SER A 28 5.43 -4.88 10.58
CA SER A 28 6.05 -4.42 11.82
C SER A 28 7.09 -5.42 12.31
N ASP A 29 8.13 -4.92 12.97
CA ASP A 29 9.18 -5.75 13.56
C ASP A 29 8.94 -6.12 15.03
N VAL A 30 7.81 -5.68 15.60
CA VAL A 30 7.34 -6.09 16.91
C VAL A 30 5.95 -6.71 16.82
N ALA A 31 5.61 -7.59 17.74
CA ALA A 31 4.26 -8.10 17.88
C ALA A 31 3.34 -6.99 18.42
N ARG A 32 2.44 -6.47 17.57
CA ARG A 32 1.52 -5.38 17.93
C ARG A 32 0.27 -5.84 18.68
N TYR A 33 -0.12 -7.09 18.49
CA TYR A 33 -1.27 -7.69 19.15
C TYR A 33 -0.81 -8.98 19.83
N SER A 34 -0.84 -9.00 21.16
CA SER A 34 -0.41 -10.13 21.99
C SER A 34 -1.50 -10.66 22.93
N GLY A 35 -2.67 -10.02 22.93
CA GLY A 35 -3.83 -10.42 23.73
C GLY A 35 -4.74 -11.42 23.03
N SER A 36 -5.78 -11.88 23.75
CA SER A 36 -6.85 -12.71 23.19
C SER A 36 -7.86 -11.93 22.33
N THR A 37 -7.80 -10.60 22.38
CA THR A 37 -8.62 -9.68 21.60
C THR A 37 -7.75 -8.59 21.00
N TYR A 38 -8.22 -7.99 19.91
CA TYR A 38 -7.64 -6.78 19.35
C TYR A 38 -8.77 -5.78 19.06
N THR A 39 -8.46 -4.50 19.19
CA THR A 39 -9.36 -3.42 18.79
C THR A 39 -9.02 -3.03 17.37
N GLU A 40 -10.02 -3.06 16.50
CA GLU A 40 -9.86 -2.62 15.12
C GLU A 40 -9.58 -1.10 15.07
N PRO A 41 -8.55 -0.67 14.33
CA PRO A 41 -8.34 0.74 14.04
C PRO A 41 -9.58 1.34 13.37
N THR A 42 -9.98 2.53 13.80
CA THR A 42 -11.11 3.28 13.23
C THR A 42 -10.66 4.49 12.40
N SER A 43 -9.34 4.66 12.27
CA SER A 43 -8.68 5.71 11.51
C SER A 43 -7.50 5.09 10.74
N PRO A 44 -7.03 5.75 9.66
CA PRO A 44 -5.85 5.30 8.92
C PRO A 44 -4.66 5.02 9.84
N LEU A 45 -3.90 3.97 9.54
CA LEU A 45 -2.73 3.64 10.34
C LEU A 45 -1.67 4.74 10.19
N THR A 46 -0.85 4.93 11.21
CA THR A 46 0.29 5.85 11.12
C THR A 46 1.60 5.10 11.26
N CYS A 47 2.65 5.63 10.63
CA CYS A 47 4.01 5.16 10.84
C CYS A 47 4.43 5.39 12.29
N ASP A 48 5.18 4.45 12.86
CA ASP A 48 5.95 4.63 14.09
C ASP A 48 7.31 3.95 13.93
N GLU A 49 8.15 3.97 14.98
CA GLU A 49 9.52 3.43 14.95
C GLU A 49 9.62 1.93 14.63
N HIS A 50 8.51 1.20 14.81
CA HIS A 50 8.38 -0.23 14.56
C HIS A 50 7.66 -0.55 13.25
N THR A 51 7.20 0.45 12.50
CA THR A 51 6.65 0.25 11.16
C THR A 51 7.79 0.11 10.16
N ARG A 52 7.79 -1.00 9.43
CA ARG A 52 8.78 -1.30 8.39
C ARG A 52 8.27 -1.04 6.98
N ALA A 53 6.96 -1.13 6.78
CA ALA A 53 6.24 -0.71 5.59
C ALA A 53 4.75 -0.54 5.93
N LEU A 54 4.07 0.36 5.22
CA LEU A 54 2.63 0.61 5.32
C LEU A 54 2.08 1.01 3.95
N TRP A 55 1.03 0.33 3.49
CA TRP A 55 0.30 0.67 2.27
C TRP A 55 -1.15 0.98 2.62
N HIS A 56 -1.59 2.18 2.21
CA HIS A 56 -2.96 2.67 2.42
C HIS A 56 -3.92 2.32 1.29
N PHE A 57 -3.43 1.96 0.10
CA PHE A 57 -4.27 1.67 -1.07
C PHE A 57 -5.21 2.82 -1.49
N ASP A 58 -4.86 4.06 -1.17
CA ASP A 58 -5.60 5.29 -1.51
C ASP A 58 -5.35 5.80 -2.95
N GLU A 59 -4.64 5.03 -3.77
CA GLU A 59 -4.41 5.35 -5.16
C GLU A 59 -5.70 5.30 -6.00
N PHE A 60 -5.65 5.91 -7.18
CA PHE A 60 -6.78 5.90 -8.10
C PHE A 60 -7.15 4.48 -8.56
N GLU A 61 -8.43 4.33 -8.93
CA GLU A 61 -8.96 3.08 -9.50
C GLU A 61 -8.05 2.53 -10.61
N GLY A 62 -7.74 1.24 -10.51
CA GLY A 62 -6.90 0.52 -11.47
C GLY A 62 -5.40 0.57 -11.17
N ALA A 63 -4.97 1.24 -10.10
CA ALA A 63 -3.58 1.19 -9.66
C ALA A 63 -3.16 -0.25 -9.30
N THR A 64 -2.01 -0.70 -9.80
CA THR A 64 -1.43 -2.02 -9.51
C THR A 64 -0.07 -1.93 -8.82
N VAL A 65 0.39 -0.71 -8.51
CA VAL A 65 1.68 -0.44 -7.90
C VAL A 65 1.41 0.48 -6.73
N PHE A 66 1.82 0.04 -5.55
CA PHE A 66 1.55 0.67 -4.27
C PHE A 66 2.87 0.96 -3.60
N HIS A 67 3.08 2.22 -3.27
CA HIS A 67 4.29 2.68 -2.61
C HIS A 67 4.06 2.72 -1.11
N ASP A 68 5.02 2.24 -0.33
CA ASP A 68 4.87 2.36 1.11
C ASP A 68 4.93 3.83 1.54
N THR A 69 4.17 4.16 2.59
CA THR A 69 4.15 5.50 3.19
C THR A 69 5.15 5.63 4.34
N CYS A 70 5.79 4.54 4.76
CA CYS A 70 6.62 4.47 5.95
C CYS A 70 8.02 3.92 5.67
N GLY A 71 9.03 4.80 5.70
CA GLY A 71 10.42 4.37 5.73
C GLY A 71 11.38 5.34 5.05
N THR A 72 12.65 4.96 5.01
CA THR A 72 13.70 5.63 4.22
C THR A 72 13.90 5.01 2.83
N ALA A 73 13.29 3.86 2.55
CA ALA A 73 13.22 3.30 1.22
C ALA A 73 11.78 3.02 0.82
N ASP A 74 11.58 3.09 -0.49
CA ASP A 74 10.33 2.83 -1.17
C ASP A 74 10.16 1.32 -1.39
N ASN A 75 9.46 0.65 -0.47
CA ASN A 75 9.02 -0.72 -0.63
C ASN A 75 7.77 -0.73 -1.53
N VAL A 76 7.94 -1.25 -2.72
CA VAL A 76 6.87 -1.33 -3.72
C VAL A 76 6.12 -2.64 -3.58
N LEU A 77 4.81 -2.57 -3.37
CA LEU A 77 3.89 -3.70 -3.46
C LEU A 77 3.22 -3.67 -4.84
N VAL A 78 3.20 -4.82 -5.53
CA VAL A 78 2.64 -4.94 -6.88
C VAL A 78 1.45 -5.89 -6.87
N GLY A 79 0.32 -5.42 -7.40
CA GLY A 79 -0.87 -6.23 -7.63
C GLY A 79 -0.59 -7.35 -8.65
N TYR A 80 -0.98 -8.58 -8.32
CA TYR A 80 -0.76 -9.77 -9.14
C TYR A 80 -2.09 -10.42 -9.52
N ASN A 81 -2.17 -11.03 -10.72
CA ASN A 81 -3.37 -11.70 -11.23
C ASN A 81 -4.67 -10.86 -11.20
N GLY A 82 -4.55 -9.57 -11.54
CA GLY A 82 -5.70 -8.65 -11.63
C GLY A 82 -6.03 -7.91 -10.35
N ALA A 83 -5.26 -8.09 -9.27
CA ALA A 83 -5.38 -7.23 -8.09
C ALA A 83 -5.03 -5.77 -8.44
N HIS A 84 -5.91 -4.85 -8.07
CA HIS A 84 -5.78 -3.41 -8.29
C HIS A 84 -6.55 -2.64 -7.22
N ALA A 85 -6.31 -1.33 -7.11
CA ALA A 85 -7.12 -0.46 -6.25
C ALA A 85 -8.52 -0.29 -6.85
N GLU A 86 -9.55 -0.45 -6.04
CA GLU A 86 -10.92 -0.03 -6.34
C GLU A 86 -11.18 1.29 -5.64
N GLY A 87 -11.75 2.30 -6.31
CA GLY A 87 -11.86 3.63 -5.72
C GLY A 87 -12.54 4.66 -6.62
N VAL A 88 -12.19 5.94 -6.43
CA VAL A 88 -12.73 7.02 -7.27
C VAL A 88 -12.24 6.83 -8.71
N PRO A 89 -13.16 6.74 -9.70
CA PRO A 89 -12.76 6.62 -11.07
C PRO A 89 -11.90 7.81 -11.49
N VAL A 90 -10.82 7.55 -12.22
CA VAL A 90 -10.04 8.60 -12.88
C VAL A 90 -10.93 9.29 -13.93
N HIS A 91 -11.65 10.33 -13.51
CA HIS A 91 -12.33 11.20 -14.45
C HIS A 91 -11.28 12.09 -15.11
N ARG A 92 -10.73 11.65 -16.25
CA ARG A 92 -9.87 12.49 -17.09
C ARG A 92 -10.70 13.62 -17.68
N ILE A 93 -10.77 14.74 -16.98
CA ILE A 93 -11.28 15.99 -17.54
C ILE A 93 -10.17 16.59 -18.41
N TYR A 94 -10.28 16.41 -19.72
CA TYR A 94 -9.51 17.21 -20.67
C TYR A 94 -10.07 18.64 -20.64
N LEU A 95 -9.45 19.53 -19.86
CA LEU A 95 -9.75 20.96 -19.96
C LEU A 95 -9.39 21.43 -21.37
N PRO A 96 -10.28 22.10 -22.11
CA PRO A 96 -9.93 22.65 -23.42
C PRO A 96 -8.88 23.76 -23.23
N LEU A 97 -7.61 23.46 -23.54
CA LEU A 97 -6.54 24.45 -23.57
C LEU A 97 -6.61 25.19 -24.91
N THR A 98 -7.01 26.46 -24.89
CA THR A 98 -6.92 27.32 -26.09
C THR A 98 -5.58 28.05 -26.07
N ILE A 99 -4.61 27.58 -26.86
CA ILE A 99 -3.36 28.32 -27.09
C ILE A 99 -3.60 29.32 -28.22
N ARG A 100 -3.56 30.62 -27.92
CA ARG A 100 -3.46 31.66 -28.97
C ARG A 100 -1.98 31.86 -29.31
N GLN A 101 -1.64 31.64 -30.57
CA GLN A 101 -0.36 32.12 -31.11
C GLN A 101 -0.48 33.63 -31.34
N TYR A 102 0.53 34.38 -30.91
CA TYR A 102 0.75 35.78 -31.28
C TYR A 102 1.68 35.86 -32.48
#